data_AF-A0AA35TTZ1-F1
#
_entry.id   AF-A0AA35TTZ1-F1
#
_cell.length_a   1.000
_cell.length_b   1.000
_cell.length_c   1.000
_cell.angle_alpha   90.00
_cell.angle_beta   90.00
_cell.angle_gamma   90.00
#
_symmetry.space_group_name_H-M   'P 1'
#
loop_
_entity.id
_entity.type
_entity.pdbx_description
1 polymer ?
#
loop_
_entity_poly.entity_id
_entity_poly.type
_entity_poly.pdbx_seq_one_letter_code
_entity_poly.pdbx_strand_id
1 'polypeptide(L)'
;MAIPAPLNNVAVLETPELQQLARKAQGPWTELSNEEAVELYRAQFPLSLREIHEDTKSDMKTVLPAVILLMALSVWGASFLRNTIGPEQPHTFNNPEWDAATREKLIKYKANPIEGISSGLQN
;
A
#
# COMPACT_ATOMS: atom_id res chain seq x y z
N MET A 1 3.32 -5.57 -12.42
CA MET A 1 2.78 -6.74 -13.14
C MET A 1 3.84 -7.82 -13.07
N ALA A 2 3.67 -8.82 -12.18
CA ALA A 2 4.60 -9.93 -12.11
C ALA A 2 4.39 -10.81 -13.35
N ILE A 3 5.46 -11.09 -14.08
CA ILE A 3 5.48 -12.13 -15.12
C ILE A 3 5.19 -13.45 -14.38
N PRO A 4 4.17 -14.24 -14.76
CA PRO A 4 3.90 -15.50 -14.08
C PRO A 4 5.15 -16.38 -14.16
N ALA A 5 5.46 -17.06 -13.07
CA ALA A 5 6.64 -17.90 -12.94
C ALA A 5 6.77 -18.84 -14.16
N PRO A 6 8.00 -19.07 -14.68
CA PRO A 6 8.19 -19.88 -15.87
C PRO A 6 7.59 -21.28 -15.68
N LEU A 7 6.99 -21.79 -16.76
CA LEU A 7 6.29 -23.08 -16.89
C LEU A 7 7.24 -24.27 -16.69
N ASN A 8 7.83 -24.42 -15.52
CA ASN A 8 8.67 -25.58 -15.21
C ASN A 8 8.52 -25.97 -13.75
N ASN A 9 7.33 -26.45 -13.39
CA ASN A 9 7.10 -27.24 -12.20
C ASN A 9 6.90 -28.72 -12.59
N VAL A 10 7.97 -29.33 -13.09
CA VAL A 10 8.12 -30.81 -13.18
C VAL A 10 7.93 -31.52 -11.82
N ALA A 11 7.82 -30.77 -10.72
CA ALA A 11 7.61 -31.29 -9.37
C ALA A 11 6.19 -31.80 -9.07
N VAL A 12 5.16 -31.53 -9.91
CA VAL A 12 3.77 -31.97 -9.61
C VAL A 12 3.38 -33.28 -10.33
N LEU A 13 4.24 -33.79 -11.23
CA LEU A 13 4.00 -35.03 -11.97
C LEU A 13 4.57 -36.26 -11.23
N GLU A 14 4.38 -36.36 -9.92
CA GLU A 14 4.92 -37.47 -9.13
C GLU A 14 4.08 -38.75 -9.25
N THR A 15 2.79 -38.62 -9.59
CA THR A 15 1.91 -39.78 -9.76
C THR A 15 2.15 -40.44 -11.12
N PRO A 16 2.16 -41.78 -11.19
CA PRO A 16 2.42 -42.52 -12.43
C PRO A 16 1.38 -42.24 -13.54
N GLU A 17 0.16 -41.83 -13.18
CA GLU A 17 -0.90 -41.41 -14.10
C GLU A 17 -0.55 -40.06 -14.76
N LEU A 18 -0.12 -39.06 -13.97
CA LEU A 18 0.26 -37.75 -14.48
C LEU A 18 1.52 -37.81 -15.36
N GLN A 19 2.44 -38.74 -15.09
CA GLN A 19 3.61 -38.97 -15.97
C GLN A 19 3.23 -39.60 -17.31
N GLN A 20 2.22 -40.46 -17.33
CA GLN A 20 1.69 -41.01 -18.58
C GLN A 20 0.96 -39.94 -19.39
N LEU A 21 0.15 -39.11 -18.72
CA LEU A 21 -0.51 -37.94 -19.29
C LEU A 21 0.49 -36.92 -19.84
N ALA A 22 1.56 -36.62 -19.12
CA ALA A 22 2.60 -35.71 -19.58
C ALA A 22 3.37 -36.26 -20.80
N ARG A 23 3.57 -37.59 -20.88
CA ARG A 23 4.13 -38.24 -22.09
C ARG A 23 3.15 -38.18 -23.27
N LYS A 24 1.86 -38.36 -23.03
CA LYS A 24 0.80 -38.23 -24.04
C LYS A 24 0.67 -36.78 -24.55
N ALA A 25 0.84 -35.80 -23.66
CA ALA A 25 0.77 -34.36 -23.98
C ALA A 25 1.96 -33.85 -24.83
N GLN A 26 3.05 -34.62 -24.94
CA GLN A 26 4.13 -34.33 -25.89
C GLN A 26 3.74 -34.65 -27.34
N GLY A 27 2.68 -35.45 -27.55
CA GLY A 27 2.11 -35.76 -28.85
C GLY A 27 1.03 -34.77 -29.32
N PRO A 28 0.20 -35.15 -30.30
CA PRO A 28 -0.90 -34.33 -30.80
C PRO A 28 -1.99 -34.14 -29.73
N TRP A 29 -2.32 -32.89 -29.40
CA TRP A 29 -3.34 -32.58 -28.38
C TRP A 29 -4.77 -32.96 -28.78
N THR A 30 -4.99 -33.33 -30.05
CA THR A 30 -6.28 -33.85 -30.55
C THR A 30 -6.62 -35.24 -30.01
N GLU A 31 -5.65 -35.98 -29.47
CA GLU A 31 -5.82 -37.32 -28.91
C GLU A 31 -6.08 -37.29 -27.39
N LEU A 32 -6.05 -36.11 -26.79
CA LEU A 32 -6.29 -35.89 -25.37
C LEU A 32 -7.78 -35.67 -25.12
N SER A 33 -8.35 -36.31 -24.09
CA SER A 33 -9.72 -36.02 -23.68
C SER A 33 -9.79 -34.66 -22.98
N ASN A 34 -10.97 -34.04 -22.96
CA ASN A 34 -11.17 -32.76 -22.25
C ASN A 34 -10.88 -32.89 -20.74
N GLU A 35 -11.15 -34.06 -20.16
CA GLU A 35 -10.92 -34.33 -18.73
C GLU A 35 -9.41 -34.42 -18.42
N GLU A 36 -8.68 -35.15 -19.26
CA GLU A 36 -7.22 -35.28 -19.19
C GLU A 36 -6.50 -33.93 -19.34
N ALA A 37 -7.01 -33.06 -20.23
CA ALA A 37 -6.48 -31.71 -20.43
C ALA A 37 -6.69 -30.82 -19.20
N VAL A 38 -7.85 -30.92 -18.54
CA VAL A 38 -8.16 -30.18 -17.31
C VAL A 38 -7.32 -30.69 -16.14
N GLU A 39 -7.12 -31.99 -16.03
CA GLU A 39 -6.28 -32.60 -15.01
C GLU A 39 -4.81 -32.17 -15.16
N LEU A 40 -4.29 -32.18 -16.38
CA LEU A 40 -2.95 -31.67 -16.68
C LEU A 40 -2.83 -30.17 -16.34
N TYR A 41 -3.85 -29.37 -16.67
CA TYR A 41 -3.90 -27.95 -16.31
C TYR A 41 -3.91 -27.73 -14.80
N ARG A 42 -4.69 -28.49 -14.03
CA ARG A 42 -4.75 -28.38 -12.56
C ARG A 42 -3.48 -28.90 -11.88
N ALA A 43 -2.83 -29.92 -12.44
CA ALA A 43 -1.54 -30.40 -11.97
C ALA A 43 -0.44 -29.35 -12.19
N GLN A 44 -0.45 -28.67 -13.34
CA GLN A 44 0.53 -27.62 -13.63
C GLN A 44 0.22 -26.31 -12.91
N PHE A 45 -1.06 -25.95 -12.80
CA PHE A 45 -1.54 -24.72 -12.17
C PHE A 45 -2.57 -25.06 -11.09
N PRO A 46 -2.17 -25.13 -9.81
CA PRO A 46 -3.11 -25.43 -8.74
C PRO A 46 -4.19 -24.34 -8.59
N LEU A 47 -3.87 -23.11 -8.97
CA LEU A 47 -4.76 -21.94 -8.92
C LEU A 47 -4.94 -21.34 -10.32
N SER A 48 -6.19 -21.07 -10.68
CA SER A 48 -6.54 -20.33 -11.89
C SER A 48 -6.31 -18.83 -11.72
N LEU A 49 -6.10 -18.12 -12.83
CA LEU A 49 -5.95 -16.66 -12.81
C LEU A 49 -7.16 -15.95 -12.20
N ARG A 50 -8.36 -16.52 -12.35
CA ARG A 50 -9.58 -15.98 -11.76
C ARG A 50 -9.57 -16.11 -10.24
N GLU A 51 -9.22 -17.28 -9.71
CA GLU A 51 -9.12 -17.53 -8.26
C GLU A 51 -8.07 -16.60 -7.62
N ILE A 52 -6.90 -16.43 -8.24
CA ILE A 52 -5.85 -15.50 -7.78
C ILE A 52 -6.36 -14.05 -7.71
N HIS A 53 -7.14 -13.65 -8.73
CA HIS A 53 -7.67 -12.29 -8.81
C HIS A 53 -8.83 -12.03 -7.86
N GLU A 54 -9.55 -13.07 -7.45
CA GLU A 54 -10.60 -13.00 -6.44
C GLU A 54 -9.99 -12.88 -5.02
N ASP A 55 -8.95 -13.67 -4.70
CA ASP A 55 -8.26 -13.62 -3.40
C ASP A 55 -7.64 -12.24 -3.12
N THR A 56 -6.92 -11.68 -4.10
CA THR A 56 -6.23 -10.38 -3.94
C THR A 56 -7.18 -9.22 -3.61
N LYS A 57 -8.46 -9.30 -4.00
CA LYS A 57 -9.45 -8.23 -3.76
C LYS A 57 -9.92 -8.17 -2.30
N SER A 58 -9.78 -9.26 -1.56
CA SER A 58 -10.27 -9.35 -0.17
C SER A 58 -9.33 -8.61 0.80
N ASP A 59 -8.02 -8.65 0.54
CA ASP A 59 -6.99 -8.19 1.47
C ASP A 59 -7.09 -6.70 1.80
N MET A 60 -7.44 -5.87 0.82
CA MET A 60 -7.51 -4.41 1.01
C MET A 60 -8.57 -4.02 2.06
N LYS A 61 -9.66 -4.79 2.18
CA LYS A 61 -10.73 -4.52 3.15
C LYS A 61 -10.28 -4.78 4.58
N THR A 62 -9.33 -5.68 4.77
CA THR A 62 -8.77 -6.02 6.10
C THR A 62 -7.61 -5.10 6.47
N VAL A 63 -6.75 -4.77 5.51
CA VAL A 63 -5.55 -3.95 5.75
C VAL A 63 -5.92 -2.48 6.02
N LEU A 64 -6.87 -1.92 5.26
CA LEU A 64 -7.24 -0.51 5.37
C LEU A 64 -7.68 -0.09 6.80
N PRO A 65 -8.61 -0.78 7.49
CA PRO A 65 -9.01 -0.40 8.84
C PRO A 65 -7.87 -0.56 9.85
N ALA A 66 -6.99 -1.56 9.69
CA ALA A 66 -5.85 -1.75 10.55
C ALA A 66 -4.87 -0.56 10.48
N VAL A 67 -4.59 -0.07 9.27
CA VAL A 67 -3.73 1.10 9.07
C VAL A 67 -4.37 2.37 9.65
N ILE A 68 -5.66 2.58 9.43
CA ILE A 68 -6.40 3.72 9.99
C ILE A 68 -6.39 3.70 11.53
N LEU A 69 -6.58 2.52 12.13
CA LEU A 69 -6.54 2.37 13.58
C LEU A 69 -5.17 2.74 14.15
N LEU A 70 -4.08 2.28 13.52
CA LEU A 70 -2.72 2.63 13.96
C LEU A 70 -2.44 4.13 13.81
N MET A 71 -2.89 4.76 12.73
CA MET A 71 -2.79 6.22 12.57
C MET A 71 -3.60 6.96 13.64
N ALA A 72 -4.83 6.55 13.92
CA ALA A 72 -5.66 7.14 14.97
C ALA A 72 -5.01 7.00 16.35
N LEU A 73 -4.46 5.82 16.67
CA LEU A 73 -3.73 5.58 17.92
C LEU A 73 -2.48 6.45 18.02
N SER A 74 -1.77 6.69 16.91
CA SER A 74 -0.59 7.56 16.90
C SER A 74 -0.93 9.02 17.22
N VAL A 75 -2.00 9.56 16.61
CA VAL A 75 -2.48 10.93 16.86
C VAL A 75 -3.00 11.06 18.28
N TRP A 76 -3.75 10.07 18.76
CA TRP A 76 -4.25 10.04 20.12
C TRP A 76 -3.10 10.00 21.14
N GLY A 77 -2.10 9.14 20.93
CA GLY A 77 -0.91 9.06 21.77
C GLY A 77 -0.13 10.38 21.81
N ALA A 78 0.09 11.03 20.66
CA ALA A 78 0.78 12.31 20.60
C ALA A 78 0.01 13.42 21.33
N SER A 79 -1.32 13.49 21.16
CA SER A 79 -2.18 14.44 21.86
C SER A 79 -2.19 14.19 23.38
N PHE A 80 -2.27 12.92 23.79
CA PHE A 80 -2.23 12.53 25.20
C PHE A 80 -0.92 12.95 25.89
N LEU A 81 0.22 12.69 25.25
CA LEU A 81 1.53 13.11 25.75
C LEU A 81 1.63 14.64 25.83
N ARG A 82 1.18 15.35 24.79
CA ARG A 82 1.21 16.82 24.74
C ARG A 82 0.37 17.43 25.86
N ASN A 83 -0.84 16.93 26.11
CA ASN A 83 -1.77 17.54 27.06
C ASN A 83 -1.50 17.14 28.52
N THR A 84 -0.97 15.94 28.76
CA THR A 84 -0.74 15.44 30.14
C THR A 84 0.65 15.77 30.68
N ILE A 85 1.67 15.79 29.81
CA ILE A 85 3.08 15.89 30.22
C ILE A 85 3.71 17.21 29.73
N GLY A 86 3.18 17.81 28.66
CA GLY A 86 3.75 19.01 28.06
C GLY A 86 3.67 20.24 28.97
N PRO A 87 4.69 21.13 28.96
CA PRO A 87 4.63 22.39 29.67
C PRO A 87 3.55 23.30 29.09
N GLU A 88 3.07 24.25 29.89
CA GLU A 88 2.14 25.27 29.42
C GLU A 88 2.75 26.05 28.24
N GLN A 89 1.94 26.27 27.20
CA GLN A 89 2.41 27.01 26.03
C GLN A 89 2.75 28.46 26.42
N PRO A 90 3.87 29.02 25.94
CA PRO A 90 4.25 30.37 26.32
C PRO A 90 3.21 31.36 25.80
N HIS A 91 3.05 32.46 26.55
CA HIS A 91 2.06 33.51 26.28
C HIS A 91 2.14 34.08 24.84
N THR A 92 3.30 33.96 24.19
CA THR A 92 3.52 34.42 22.80
C THR A 92 2.73 33.62 21.76
N PHE A 93 2.31 32.39 22.08
CA PHE A 93 1.50 31.55 21.18
C PHE A 93 0.00 31.61 21.48
N ASN A 94 -0.37 31.92 22.72
CA ASN A 94 -1.78 31.90 23.13
C ASN A 94 -2.47 33.27 22.98
N ASN A 95 -1.71 34.36 22.75
CA ASN A 95 -2.26 35.69 22.57
C ASN A 95 -2.28 36.10 21.08
N PRO A 96 -3.46 36.26 20.46
CA PRO A 96 -3.58 36.72 19.07
C PRO A 96 -3.03 38.14 18.85
N GLU A 97 -3.08 39.02 19.87
CA GLU A 97 -2.51 40.37 19.78
C GLU A 97 -0.98 40.33 19.67
N TRP A 98 -0.35 39.38 20.39
CA TRP A 98 1.10 39.22 20.36
C TRP A 98 1.58 38.70 18.99
N ASP A 99 0.83 37.76 18.40
CA ASP A 99 1.12 37.24 17.06
C ASP A 99 0.97 38.35 16.00
N ALA A 100 -0.11 39.13 16.07
CA ALA A 100 -0.32 40.28 15.20
C ALA A 100 0.81 41.33 15.34
N ALA A 101 1.16 41.71 16.57
CA ALA A 101 2.26 42.66 16.83
C ALA A 101 3.61 42.13 16.34
N THR A 102 3.87 40.82 16.50
CA THR A 102 5.09 40.18 15.99
C THR A 102 5.11 40.20 14.47
N ARG A 103 3.99 39.92 13.82
CA ARG A 103 3.85 39.96 12.36
C ARG A 103 4.07 41.37 11.80
N GLU A 104 3.46 42.39 12.40
CA GLU A 104 3.68 43.80 12.04
C GLU A 104 5.14 44.21 12.23
N LYS A 105 5.77 43.77 13.31
CA LYS A 105 7.19 43.98 13.57
C LYS A 105 8.05 43.36 12.48
N LEU A 106 7.81 42.10 12.11
CA LEU A 106 8.56 41.40 11.05
C LEU A 106 8.44 42.09 9.69
N ILE A 107 7.23 42.55 9.37
CA ILE A 107 6.92 43.38 8.21
C ILE A 107 7.72 44.69 8.24
N LYS A 108 7.69 45.41 9.37
CA LYS A 108 8.41 46.68 9.53
C LYS A 108 9.92 46.53 9.35
N TYR A 109 10.49 45.41 9.80
CA TYR A 109 11.90 45.09 9.62
C TYR A 109 12.23 44.42 8.27
N LYS A 110 11.25 44.27 7.37
CA LYS A 110 11.41 43.64 6.06
C LYS A 110 12.01 42.24 6.14
N ALA A 111 11.54 41.43 7.08
CA ALA A 111 11.97 40.03 7.19
C ALA A 111 11.56 39.25 5.92
N ASN A 112 12.54 38.60 5.28
CA ASN A 112 12.39 37.84 4.02
C ASN A 112 11.62 38.60 2.93
N PRO A 113 12.19 39.68 2.36
CA PRO A 113 11.47 40.62 1.52
C PRO A 113 11.32 40.21 0.05
N ILE A 114 11.93 39.11 -0.41
CA ILE A 114 11.88 38.69 -1.82
C ILE A 114 10.71 37.72 -2.04
N GLU A 115 10.73 36.57 -1.37
CA GLU A 115 9.71 35.51 -1.53
C GLU A 115 8.84 35.32 -0.26
N GLY A 116 9.22 35.96 0.85
CA GLY A 116 8.68 35.66 2.17
C GLY A 116 7.69 36.67 2.72
N ILE A 117 7.63 36.75 4.05
CA ILE A 117 6.59 37.46 4.82
C ILE A 117 6.43 38.94 4.43
N SER A 118 7.50 39.59 3.94
CA SER A 118 7.48 41.03 3.60
C SER A 118 7.46 41.33 2.10
N SER A 119 7.27 40.33 1.22
CA SER A 119 7.32 40.51 -0.23
C SER A 119 6.14 41.31 -0.80
N GLY A 120 4.93 41.09 -0.25
CA GLY A 120 3.68 41.71 -0.75
C GLY A 120 3.46 43.19 -0.41
N LEU A 121 4.40 43.85 0.26
CA LEU A 121 4.30 45.26 0.68
C LEU A 121 5.05 46.23 -0.22
N GLN A 122 5.67 45.73 -1.30
CA GLN A 122 6.48 46.52 -2.23
C GLN A 122 5.72 46.98 -3.49
N ASN A 123 4.41 46.72 -3.60
CA ASN A 123 3.55 47.15 -4.70
C ASN A 123 2.54 48.22 -4.27
#